data_AF-A0A8C6JSP1-F1
#
_entry.id   AF-A0A8C6JSP1-F1
#
_cell.length_a   1.000
_cell.length_b   1.000
_cell.length_c   1.000
_cell.angle_alpha   90.00
_cell.angle_beta   90.00
_cell.angle_gamma   90.00
#
_symmetry.space_group_name_H-M   'P 1'
#
loop_
_entity.id
_entity.type
_entity.pdbx_description
1 polymer ?
#
loop_
_entity_poly.entity_id
_entity_poly.type
_entity_poly.pdbx_seq_one_letter_code
_entity_poly.pdbx_strand_id
1 'polypeptide(L)'
;MDPLGAPSQFVDVDSLPGWTDAYEAKQLDSHQNPIEKAQVDIRSPFPYRKDINAKIILWKGDVALLNCTAIVNTSNESLTDKNPVSESIFMHAGPDLRDELQKLKGCRTGEAKLTKGFNLAARFIIHTVGPKYKSRYRTAAESSLYSCYRNVLQLAREQAMCSIGFCVINSLKRCYPLEDATHIALRTVRRFLEIHGETLEKVVFAVSELEEATYQKLLPLYFPRSLEEEIQSLPYLPADIGNAEGEPVVPERQIRITEKPGVPDDASDEEGLEADLSFIGSHAFARMEGDVDKQRRLILQGQLSEAALQKQHQRNYNRWLCQARAEDLSDIASLKALYQTGVDNCGRTVMVVVGRNIPVTLIDMEKALLYFIHVMDHIAVKEYVLVYFHTLTNDYNQLDSNFLKKLYDVVDAKYKRNLKALYFVHPTFRSKVSAWFFTTFTVSGLKDKIHYVESLQQLFTAIPPEQIDLPPFVLEYDARENGPYYSSYPPSPDL
;
A
#
# COMPACT_ATOMS: atom_id res chain seq x y z
N MET A 1 -27.19 -44.80 12.80
CA MET A 1 -28.14 -44.71 13.92
C MET A 1 -27.42 -45.05 15.19
N ASP A 2 -27.38 -44.12 16.14
CA ASP A 2 -26.97 -44.38 17.53
C ASP A 2 -27.86 -45.51 18.10
N PRO A 3 -27.35 -46.54 18.80
CA PRO A 3 -28.16 -47.64 19.35
C PRO A 3 -29.31 -47.20 20.28
N LEU A 4 -29.37 -45.92 20.65
CA LEU A 4 -30.39 -45.32 21.51
C LEU A 4 -31.43 -44.45 20.77
N GLY A 5 -31.38 -44.35 19.44
CA GLY A 5 -32.41 -43.64 18.65
C GLY A 5 -32.44 -42.11 18.83
N ALA A 6 -31.40 -41.52 19.42
CA ALA A 6 -31.24 -40.06 19.46
C ALA A 6 -30.89 -39.53 18.05
N PRO A 7 -31.49 -38.41 17.59
CA PRO A 7 -31.12 -37.79 16.33
C PRO A 7 -29.65 -37.34 16.40
N SER A 8 -28.86 -37.68 15.38
CA SER A 8 -27.47 -37.24 15.28
C SER A 8 -27.41 -35.72 15.23
N GLN A 9 -26.59 -35.11 16.08
CA GLN A 9 -26.41 -33.66 16.17
C GLN A 9 -25.57 -33.08 15.02
N PHE A 10 -25.17 -33.90 14.05
CA PHE A 10 -24.34 -33.54 12.91
C PHE A 10 -24.99 -33.97 11.60
N VAL A 11 -24.57 -33.31 10.52
CA VAL A 11 -25.00 -33.55 9.15
C VAL A 11 -23.96 -34.43 8.47
N ASP A 12 -24.40 -35.58 7.97
CA ASP A 12 -23.54 -36.50 7.23
C ASP A 12 -23.35 -36.03 5.79
N VAL A 13 -22.10 -35.81 5.38
CA VAL A 13 -21.73 -35.32 4.04
C VAL A 13 -22.20 -36.29 2.96
N ASP A 14 -22.22 -37.59 3.25
CA ASP A 14 -22.69 -38.62 2.30
C ASP A 14 -24.21 -38.59 2.09
N SER A 15 -24.96 -37.99 3.02
CA SER A 15 -26.41 -37.82 2.90
C SER A 15 -26.82 -36.61 2.06
N LEU A 16 -25.87 -35.71 1.77
CA LEU A 16 -26.13 -34.48 1.02
C LEU A 16 -26.18 -34.75 -0.49
N PRO A 17 -27.13 -34.11 -1.21
CA PRO A 17 -27.22 -34.25 -2.66
C PRO A 17 -26.00 -33.63 -3.34
N GLY A 18 -25.37 -34.38 -4.24
CA GLY A 18 -24.33 -33.89 -5.11
C GLY A 18 -24.83 -32.85 -6.11
N TRP A 19 -23.92 -32.05 -6.65
CA TRP A 19 -24.23 -30.99 -7.62
C TRP A 19 -24.96 -31.52 -8.87
N THR A 20 -24.66 -32.74 -9.30
CA THR A 20 -25.29 -33.40 -10.46
C THR A 20 -26.64 -34.03 -10.14
N ASP A 21 -26.88 -34.45 -8.90
CA ASP A 21 -28.02 -35.29 -8.53
C ASP A 21 -29.34 -34.55 -8.73
N ALA A 22 -29.37 -33.25 -8.39
CA ALA A 22 -30.53 -32.38 -8.59
C ALA A 22 -30.82 -32.08 -10.08
N TYR A 23 -29.85 -32.28 -10.97
CA TYR A 23 -29.98 -32.09 -12.41
C TYR A 23 -30.39 -33.39 -13.11
N GLU A 24 -29.77 -34.52 -12.75
CA GLU A 24 -30.12 -35.84 -13.28
C GLU A 24 -31.59 -36.19 -12.94
N ALA A 25 -32.06 -35.85 -11.74
CA ALA A 25 -33.48 -36.02 -11.36
C ALA A 25 -34.44 -35.20 -12.25
N LYS A 26 -34.06 -33.99 -12.67
CA LYS A 26 -34.87 -33.14 -13.56
C LYS A 26 -34.85 -33.59 -15.01
N GLN A 27 -33.75 -34.20 -15.48
CA GLN A 27 -33.66 -34.73 -16.85
C GLN A 27 -34.45 -36.04 -17.02
N LEU A 28 -34.53 -36.88 -15.98
CA LEU A 28 -35.34 -38.11 -16.00
C LEU A 28 -36.84 -37.84 -16.19
N ASP A 29 -37.34 -36.69 -15.75
CA ASP A 29 -38.74 -36.27 -15.95
C ASP A 29 -39.01 -35.65 -17.34
N SER A 30 -37.97 -35.30 -18.10
CA SER A 30 -38.07 -34.70 -19.43
C SER A 30 -37.59 -35.67 -20.52
N HIS A 31 -38.49 -36.49 -21.06
CA HIS A 31 -38.22 -37.23 -22.30
C HIS A 31 -38.02 -36.25 -23.47
N GLN A 32 -36.78 -35.98 -23.88
CA GLN A 32 -36.50 -35.35 -25.18
C GLN A 32 -35.33 -35.97 -25.95
N ASN A 33 -35.54 -36.02 -27.25
CA ASN A 33 -34.85 -36.73 -28.32
C ASN A 33 -33.38 -36.33 -28.51
N PRO A 34 -32.55 -37.19 -29.14
CA PRO A 34 -31.15 -36.86 -29.44
C PRO A 34 -31.11 -35.79 -30.54
N ILE A 35 -30.64 -34.59 -30.20
CA ILE A 35 -30.35 -33.53 -31.17
C ILE A 35 -28.99 -33.84 -31.83
N GLU A 36 -28.97 -33.76 -33.16
CA GLU A 36 -27.80 -34.02 -34.00
C GLU A 36 -26.58 -33.20 -33.55
N LYS A 37 -25.47 -33.90 -33.35
CA LYS A 37 -24.18 -33.36 -32.95
C LYS A 37 -23.56 -32.54 -34.09
N ALA A 38 -23.75 -31.23 -34.06
CA ALA A 38 -22.82 -30.32 -34.72
C ALA A 38 -21.58 -30.18 -33.82
N GLN A 39 -20.47 -30.85 -34.19
CA GLN A 39 -19.16 -30.64 -33.59
C GLN A 39 -18.73 -29.19 -33.87
N VAL A 40 -18.91 -28.32 -32.88
CA VAL A 40 -18.23 -27.03 -32.84
C VAL A 40 -17.08 -27.20 -31.83
N ASP A 41 -15.84 -27.15 -32.32
CA ASP A 41 -14.59 -27.22 -31.55
C ASP A 41 -14.37 -25.97 -30.66
N ILE A 42 -15.39 -25.54 -29.91
CA ILE A 42 -15.24 -24.51 -28.88
C ILE A 42 -14.96 -25.23 -27.57
N ARG A 43 -13.69 -25.33 -27.21
CA ARG A 43 -13.28 -25.85 -25.90
C ARG A 43 -13.53 -24.77 -24.84
N SER A 44 -14.54 -24.96 -24.01
CA SER A 44 -14.72 -24.12 -22.81
C SER A 44 -13.45 -24.19 -21.95
N PRO A 45 -13.03 -23.09 -21.29
CA PRO A 45 -11.92 -23.14 -20.33
C PRO A 45 -12.22 -24.04 -19.12
N PHE A 46 -13.49 -24.40 -18.90
CA PHE A 46 -13.97 -25.34 -17.89
C PHE A 46 -14.89 -26.39 -18.56
N PRO A 47 -14.33 -27.48 -19.09
CA PRO A 47 -15.11 -28.50 -19.80
C PRO A 47 -15.98 -29.33 -18.84
N TYR A 48 -17.06 -29.92 -19.36
CA TYR A 48 -17.87 -30.88 -18.64
C TYR A 48 -17.03 -32.07 -18.15
N ARG A 49 -17.04 -32.31 -16.83
CA ARG A 49 -16.31 -33.39 -16.17
C ARG A 49 -17.16 -34.01 -15.07
N LYS A 50 -17.71 -35.20 -15.35
CA LYS A 50 -18.55 -35.95 -14.41
C LYS A 50 -17.82 -36.29 -13.11
N ASP A 51 -16.54 -36.62 -13.20
CA ASP A 51 -15.70 -37.01 -12.07
C ASP A 51 -15.44 -35.86 -11.08
N ILE A 52 -15.31 -34.62 -11.57
CA ILE A 52 -15.18 -33.43 -10.71
C ILE A 52 -16.54 -33.04 -10.13
N ASN A 53 -17.58 -33.04 -10.97
CA ASN A 53 -18.91 -32.59 -10.54
C ASN A 53 -19.51 -33.45 -9.42
N ALA A 54 -19.25 -34.77 -9.43
CA ALA A 54 -19.69 -35.70 -8.38
C ALA A 54 -19.11 -35.39 -6.99
N LYS A 55 -18.04 -34.58 -6.93
CA LYS A 55 -17.36 -34.18 -5.71
C LYS A 55 -17.91 -32.90 -5.10
N ILE A 56 -18.60 -32.09 -5.90
CA ILE A 56 -19.11 -30.79 -5.45
C ILE A 56 -20.49 -30.97 -4.82
N ILE A 57 -20.66 -30.36 -3.64
CA ILE A 57 -21.93 -30.26 -2.95
C ILE A 57 -22.17 -28.78 -2.64
N LEU A 58 -23.33 -28.25 -3.01
CA LEU A 58 -23.81 -26.97 -2.53
C LEU A 58 -24.82 -27.24 -1.42
N TRP A 59 -24.56 -26.74 -0.22
CA TRP A 59 -25.42 -26.99 0.93
C TRP A 59 -25.73 -25.70 1.67
N LYS A 60 -27.03 -25.45 1.89
CA LYS A 60 -27.48 -24.36 2.73
C LYS A 60 -27.53 -24.84 4.18
N GLY A 61 -26.67 -24.28 5.02
CA GLY A 61 -26.63 -24.62 6.44
C GLY A 61 -25.34 -24.19 7.12
N ASP A 62 -25.24 -24.56 8.39
CA ASP A 62 -24.10 -24.22 9.25
C ASP A 62 -22.93 -25.20 9.07
N VAL A 63 -21.80 -24.68 8.58
CA VAL A 63 -20.59 -25.47 8.34
C VAL A 63 -20.10 -26.23 9.58
N ALA A 64 -20.38 -25.75 10.80
CA ALA A 64 -19.96 -26.40 12.04
C ALA A 64 -20.62 -27.78 12.26
N LEU A 65 -21.77 -28.04 11.61
CA LEU A 65 -22.51 -29.29 11.74
C LEU A 65 -22.04 -30.39 10.79
N LEU A 66 -21.19 -30.06 9.81
CA LEU A 66 -20.74 -31.03 8.80
C LEU A 66 -19.71 -32.01 9.40
N ASN A 67 -19.88 -33.31 9.15
CA ASN A 67 -18.89 -34.34 9.49
C ASN A 67 -17.76 -34.49 8.43
N CYS A 68 -17.35 -33.39 7.80
CA CYS A 68 -16.20 -33.38 6.88
C CYS A 68 -14.91 -33.72 7.61
N THR A 69 -13.87 -34.16 6.88
CA THR A 69 -12.54 -34.35 7.48
C THR A 69 -12.00 -33.02 8.03
N ALA A 70 -12.20 -31.93 7.30
CA ALA A 70 -11.99 -30.59 7.82
C ALA A 70 -13.12 -29.63 7.44
N ILE A 71 -13.36 -28.66 8.32
CA ILE A 71 -14.18 -27.49 8.02
C ILE A 71 -13.33 -26.23 8.03
N VAL A 72 -13.75 -25.24 7.25
CA VAL A 72 -13.02 -23.99 7.10
C VAL A 72 -13.65 -22.94 7.99
N ASN A 73 -12.81 -22.27 8.78
CA ASN A 73 -13.20 -21.10 9.56
C ASN A 73 -12.60 -19.84 8.94
N THR A 74 -13.41 -18.82 8.69
CA THR A 74 -12.96 -17.48 8.32
C THR A 74 -12.84 -16.59 9.56
N SER A 75 -11.67 -16.00 9.77
CA SER A 75 -11.41 -15.19 10.97
C SER A 75 -10.61 -13.91 10.66
N ASN A 76 -10.01 -13.32 11.69
CA ASN A 76 -9.10 -12.19 11.61
C ASN A 76 -7.66 -12.58 11.96
N GLU A 77 -6.77 -11.61 11.83
CA GLU A 77 -5.34 -11.82 11.98
C GLU A 77 -4.94 -12.31 13.38
N SER A 78 -5.77 -12.03 14.39
CA SER A 78 -5.61 -12.52 15.76
C SER A 78 -6.37 -13.82 16.07
N LEU A 79 -7.13 -14.37 15.12
CA LEU A 79 -8.02 -15.53 15.31
C LEU A 79 -9.09 -15.33 16.41
N THR A 80 -9.51 -14.09 16.62
CA THR A 80 -10.51 -13.70 17.63
C THR A 80 -11.71 -12.96 17.02
N ASP A 81 -11.94 -13.14 15.72
CA ASP A 81 -13.05 -12.45 15.06
C ASP A 81 -14.40 -12.96 15.54
N LYS A 82 -15.36 -12.03 15.63
CA LYS A 82 -16.76 -12.32 15.92
C LYS A 82 -17.54 -12.22 14.62
N ASN A 83 -17.87 -13.37 14.07
CA ASN A 83 -18.70 -13.53 12.88
C ASN A 83 -19.54 -14.81 13.04
N PRO A 84 -20.67 -14.95 12.31
CA PRO A 84 -21.61 -16.06 12.53
C PRO A 84 -20.97 -17.45 12.41
N VAL A 85 -20.06 -17.62 11.45
CA VAL A 85 -19.36 -18.89 11.20
C VAL A 85 -18.40 -19.21 12.35
N SER A 86 -17.54 -18.26 12.72
CA SER A 86 -16.61 -18.40 13.85
C SER A 86 -17.38 -18.66 15.14
N GLU A 87 -18.47 -17.92 15.42
CA GLU A 87 -19.27 -18.09 16.63
C GLU A 87 -19.87 -19.50 16.73
N SER A 88 -20.42 -20.04 15.64
CA SER A 88 -20.93 -21.41 15.64
C SER A 88 -19.83 -22.45 15.82
N ILE A 89 -18.70 -22.29 15.12
CA ILE A 89 -17.53 -23.19 15.26
C ILE A 89 -17.02 -23.18 16.70
N PHE A 90 -16.89 -22.01 17.34
CA PHE A 90 -16.46 -21.90 18.74
C PHE A 90 -17.46 -22.52 19.71
N MET A 91 -18.75 -22.36 19.45
CA MET A 91 -19.82 -22.92 20.28
C MET A 91 -19.78 -24.46 20.26
N HIS A 92 -19.64 -25.06 19.08
CA HIS A 92 -19.67 -26.52 18.92
C HIS A 92 -18.33 -27.20 19.24
N ALA A 93 -17.19 -26.56 18.95
CA ALA A 93 -15.86 -27.10 19.26
C ALA A 93 -15.53 -27.09 20.77
N GLY A 94 -16.06 -26.12 21.52
CA GLY A 94 -15.81 -25.97 22.95
C GLY A 94 -14.62 -25.06 23.30
N PRO A 95 -14.34 -24.87 24.60
CA PRO A 95 -13.33 -23.91 25.08
C PRO A 95 -11.89 -24.28 24.71
N ASP A 96 -11.58 -25.58 24.60
CA ASP A 96 -10.22 -26.09 24.31
C ASP A 96 -9.64 -25.55 22.99
N LEU A 97 -10.51 -25.22 22.02
CA LEU A 97 -10.12 -24.58 20.77
C LEU A 97 -9.42 -23.23 21.00
N ARG A 98 -9.85 -22.45 22.00
CA ARG A 98 -9.24 -21.14 22.29
C ARG A 98 -7.81 -21.28 22.78
N ASP A 99 -7.53 -22.32 23.56
CA ASP A 99 -6.19 -22.59 24.09
C ASP A 99 -5.23 -23.03 22.98
N GLU A 100 -5.72 -23.78 21.99
CA GLU A 100 -4.92 -24.14 20.80
C GLU A 100 -4.69 -22.92 19.89
N LEU A 101 -5.69 -22.06 19.70
CA LEU A 101 -5.56 -20.84 18.91
C LEU A 101 -4.53 -19.86 19.48
N GLN A 102 -4.42 -19.73 20.81
CA GLN A 102 -3.39 -18.89 21.44
C GLN A 102 -1.96 -19.36 21.09
N LYS A 103 -1.75 -20.67 20.90
CA LYS A 103 -0.44 -21.24 20.53
C LYS A 103 -0.04 -20.89 19.09
N LEU A 104 -1.00 -20.67 18.20
CA LEU A 104 -0.76 -20.40 16.78
C LEU A 104 -0.20 -18.99 16.50
N LYS A 105 -0.24 -18.06 17.48
CA LYS A 105 0.26 -16.68 17.35
C LYS A 105 -0.31 -15.92 16.13
N GLY A 106 -1.63 -16.02 15.93
CA GLY A 106 -2.35 -15.33 14.84
C GLY A 106 -2.22 -15.99 13.47
N CYS A 107 -2.78 -15.38 12.43
CA CYS A 107 -2.75 -15.87 11.05
C CYS A 107 -2.72 -14.69 10.07
N ARG A 108 -1.84 -14.65 9.07
CA ARG A 108 -1.82 -13.52 8.12
C ARG A 108 -2.98 -13.63 7.13
N THR A 109 -3.34 -12.49 6.53
CA THR A 109 -4.31 -12.46 5.43
C THR A 109 -3.85 -13.35 4.27
N GLY A 110 -4.73 -14.22 3.79
CA GLY A 110 -4.40 -15.20 2.74
C GLY A 110 -3.70 -16.47 3.23
N GLU A 111 -3.20 -16.51 4.47
CA GLU A 111 -2.61 -17.70 5.08
C GLU A 111 -3.70 -18.61 5.67
N ALA A 112 -3.39 -19.91 5.81
CA ALA A 112 -4.25 -20.88 6.48
C ALA A 112 -3.47 -21.65 7.56
N LYS A 113 -4.14 -21.99 8.67
CA LYS A 113 -3.57 -22.75 9.80
C LYS A 113 -4.52 -23.84 10.26
N LEU A 114 -3.96 -24.96 10.70
CA LEU A 114 -4.70 -26.15 11.12
C LEU A 114 -4.79 -26.25 12.64
N THR A 115 -5.96 -26.65 13.14
CA THR A 115 -6.23 -27.06 14.52
C THR A 115 -7.09 -28.32 14.55
N LYS A 116 -7.26 -28.91 15.74
CA LYS A 116 -8.19 -30.03 15.91
C LYS A 116 -9.64 -29.53 15.95
N GLY A 117 -10.59 -30.39 15.59
CA GLY A 117 -12.02 -30.09 15.66
C GLY A 117 -12.64 -30.16 17.06
N PHE A 118 -11.94 -30.77 18.02
CA PHE A 118 -12.42 -30.97 19.40
C PHE A 118 -13.77 -31.67 19.44
N ASN A 119 -14.82 -30.98 19.89
CA ASN A 119 -16.17 -31.51 20.00
C ASN A 119 -17.01 -31.36 18.70
N LEU A 120 -16.42 -30.85 17.62
CA LEU A 120 -17.05 -30.88 16.30
C LEU A 120 -17.09 -32.29 15.73
N ALA A 121 -18.08 -32.54 14.85
CA ALA A 121 -18.10 -33.75 14.03
C ALA A 121 -16.91 -33.80 13.05
N ALA A 122 -16.44 -32.62 12.61
CA ALA A 122 -15.26 -32.52 11.77
C ALA A 122 -13.97 -32.79 12.55
N ARG A 123 -13.04 -33.55 11.96
CA ARG A 123 -11.78 -33.93 12.62
C ARG A 123 -10.84 -32.74 12.83
N PHE A 124 -10.83 -31.81 11.87
CA PHE A 124 -9.94 -30.65 11.88
C PHE A 124 -10.67 -29.36 11.52
N ILE A 125 -10.11 -28.23 11.94
CA ILE A 125 -10.53 -26.90 11.50
C ILE A 125 -9.35 -26.25 10.79
N ILE A 126 -9.60 -25.74 9.58
CA ILE A 126 -8.64 -24.92 8.86
C ILE A 126 -9.07 -23.47 9.00
N HIS A 127 -8.29 -22.70 9.76
CA HIS A 127 -8.49 -21.28 9.97
C HIS A 127 -7.80 -20.48 8.86
N THR A 128 -8.54 -19.63 8.18
CA THR A 128 -8.02 -18.74 7.14
C THR A 128 -8.52 -17.31 7.36
N VAL A 129 -7.77 -16.33 6.84
CA VAL A 129 -8.09 -14.90 7.03
C VAL A 129 -8.33 -14.24 5.70
N GLY A 130 -9.60 -13.99 5.39
CA GLY A 130 -10.02 -13.28 4.19
C GLY A 130 -9.57 -11.81 4.17
N PRO A 131 -9.38 -11.19 3.01
CA PRO A 131 -8.96 -9.79 2.90
C PRO A 131 -10.06 -8.81 3.32
N LYS A 132 -9.67 -7.65 3.87
CA LYS A 132 -10.57 -6.50 4.01
C LYS A 132 -10.67 -5.81 2.66
N TYR A 133 -11.83 -5.87 2.02
CA TYR A 133 -12.00 -5.33 0.69
C TYR A 133 -12.04 -3.79 0.73
N LYS A 134 -11.26 -3.18 -0.18
CA LYS A 134 -11.28 -1.75 -0.47
C LYS A 134 -11.07 -1.61 -1.98
N SER A 135 -11.89 -0.82 -2.67
CA SER A 135 -11.83 -0.72 -4.13
C SER A 135 -10.44 -0.33 -4.66
N ARG A 136 -9.71 0.52 -3.92
CA ARG A 136 -8.31 0.92 -4.25
C ARG A 136 -7.28 -0.21 -4.18
N TYR A 137 -7.61 -1.33 -3.54
CA TYR A 137 -6.76 -2.52 -3.37
C TYR A 137 -7.42 -3.77 -3.94
N ARG A 138 -8.25 -3.62 -4.98
CA ARG A 138 -8.99 -4.72 -5.60
C ARG A 138 -8.07 -5.91 -5.96
N THR A 139 -7.00 -5.67 -6.71
CA THR A 139 -6.05 -6.72 -7.13
C THR A 139 -5.38 -7.45 -5.96
N ALA A 140 -5.04 -6.72 -4.90
CA ALA A 140 -4.47 -7.33 -3.70
C ALA A 140 -5.50 -8.16 -2.92
N ALA A 141 -6.77 -7.71 -2.89
CA ALA A 141 -7.86 -8.45 -2.28
C ALA A 141 -8.18 -9.73 -3.07
N GLU A 142 -8.22 -9.67 -4.40
CA GLU A 142 -8.44 -10.84 -5.27
C GLU A 142 -7.35 -11.90 -5.05
N SER A 143 -6.07 -11.49 -5.08
CA SER A 143 -4.93 -12.38 -4.83
C SER A 143 -4.94 -12.97 -3.41
N SER A 144 -5.34 -12.18 -2.40
CA SER A 144 -5.44 -12.66 -1.02
C SER A 144 -6.58 -13.66 -0.82
N LEU A 145 -7.73 -13.43 -1.44
CA LEU A 145 -8.87 -14.35 -1.36
C LEU A 145 -8.56 -15.66 -2.09
N TYR A 146 -7.95 -15.60 -3.27
CA TYR A 146 -7.40 -16.76 -3.96
C TYR A 146 -6.44 -17.55 -3.05
N SER A 147 -5.51 -16.86 -2.40
CA SER A 147 -4.54 -17.48 -1.49
C SER A 147 -5.23 -18.20 -0.33
N CYS A 148 -6.36 -17.67 0.19
CA CYS A 148 -7.14 -18.34 1.24
C CYS A 148 -7.62 -19.72 0.78
N TYR A 149 -8.30 -19.80 -0.37
CA TYR A 149 -8.80 -21.07 -0.91
C TYR A 149 -7.65 -22.02 -1.27
N ARG A 150 -6.61 -21.51 -1.94
CA ARG A 150 -5.43 -22.30 -2.33
C ARG A 150 -4.74 -22.92 -1.11
N ASN A 151 -4.49 -22.14 -0.06
CA ASN A 151 -3.77 -22.62 1.12
C ASN A 151 -4.61 -23.60 1.96
N VAL A 152 -5.94 -23.43 1.99
CA VAL A 152 -6.84 -24.41 2.59
C VAL A 152 -6.75 -25.75 1.86
N LEU A 153 -6.87 -25.73 0.53
CA LEU A 153 -6.81 -26.94 -0.29
C LEU A 153 -5.42 -27.60 -0.21
N GLN A 154 -4.36 -26.81 -0.15
CA GLN A 154 -3.00 -27.29 0.04
C GLN A 154 -2.84 -28.02 1.38
N LEU A 155 -3.31 -27.43 2.49
CA LEU A 155 -3.27 -28.10 3.80
C LEU A 155 -4.07 -29.39 3.83
N ALA A 156 -5.24 -29.40 3.18
CA ALA A 156 -6.04 -30.61 3.10
C ALA A 156 -5.34 -31.74 2.35
N ARG A 157 -4.65 -31.41 1.25
CA ARG A 157 -3.83 -32.37 0.52
C ARG A 157 -2.65 -32.87 1.35
N GLU A 158 -1.93 -31.97 2.02
CA GLU A 158 -0.78 -32.32 2.88
C GLU A 158 -1.16 -33.25 4.04
N GLN A 159 -2.38 -33.11 4.56
CA GLN A 159 -2.92 -33.96 5.63
C GLN A 159 -3.74 -35.16 5.11
N ALA A 160 -3.75 -35.39 3.78
CA ALA A 160 -4.52 -36.45 3.12
C ALA A 160 -6.00 -36.50 3.56
N MET A 161 -6.66 -35.35 3.59
CA MET A 161 -8.07 -35.24 3.96
C MET A 161 -8.97 -35.66 2.80
N CYS A 162 -10.02 -36.44 3.07
CA CYS A 162 -10.95 -36.90 2.04
C CYS A 162 -12.05 -35.88 1.72
N SER A 163 -12.47 -35.08 2.71
CA SER A 163 -13.60 -34.15 2.58
C SER A 163 -13.37 -32.80 3.27
N ILE A 164 -13.78 -31.72 2.61
CA ILE A 164 -13.64 -30.34 3.11
C ILE A 164 -14.98 -29.60 3.03
N GLY A 165 -15.38 -28.95 4.13
CA GLY A 165 -16.49 -28.00 4.17
C GLY A 165 -16.01 -26.54 4.15
N PHE A 166 -16.21 -25.84 3.04
CA PHE A 166 -15.93 -24.41 2.93
C PHE A 166 -17.10 -23.58 3.45
N CYS A 167 -16.81 -22.64 4.35
CA CYS A 167 -17.67 -21.49 4.57
C CYS A 167 -17.44 -20.42 3.48
N VAL A 168 -18.36 -19.46 3.36
CA VAL A 168 -18.14 -18.23 2.60
C VAL A 168 -17.04 -17.40 3.29
N ILE A 169 -15.80 -17.47 2.79
CA ILE A 169 -14.62 -16.84 3.43
C ILE A 169 -14.75 -15.31 3.46
N ASN A 170 -15.40 -14.73 2.46
CA ASN A 170 -15.70 -13.31 2.36
C ASN A 170 -16.85 -12.89 3.29
N SER A 171 -16.56 -12.76 4.59
CA SER A 171 -17.54 -12.26 5.57
C SER A 171 -18.10 -10.89 5.16
N LEU A 172 -19.40 -10.65 5.39
CA LEU A 172 -20.07 -9.36 5.14
C LEU A 172 -19.34 -8.16 5.74
N LYS A 173 -18.78 -8.32 6.95
CA LYS A 173 -18.00 -7.32 7.68
C LYS A 173 -16.72 -6.88 6.94
N ARG A 174 -16.22 -7.68 6.01
CA ARG A 174 -15.04 -7.39 5.18
C ARG A 174 -15.40 -6.74 3.83
N CYS A 175 -16.68 -6.55 3.54
CA CYS A 175 -17.24 -5.80 2.40
C CYS A 175 -16.74 -6.25 1.01
N TYR A 176 -16.41 -7.53 0.84
CA TYR A 176 -16.03 -8.06 -0.47
C TYR A 176 -17.30 -8.27 -1.32
N PRO A 177 -17.35 -7.82 -2.59
CA PRO A 177 -18.49 -8.09 -3.47
C PRO A 177 -18.74 -9.59 -3.62
N LEU A 178 -19.96 -10.03 -3.31
CA LEU A 178 -20.30 -11.45 -3.23
C LEU A 178 -20.07 -12.21 -4.55
N GLU A 179 -20.50 -11.61 -5.67
CA GLU A 179 -20.35 -12.22 -7.00
C GLU A 179 -18.86 -12.38 -7.39
N ASP A 180 -18.06 -11.31 -7.23
CA ASP A 180 -16.60 -11.34 -7.46
C ASP A 180 -15.90 -12.41 -6.58
N ALA A 181 -16.26 -12.50 -5.30
CA ALA A 181 -15.69 -13.48 -4.38
C ALA A 181 -16.06 -14.92 -4.77
N THR A 182 -17.29 -15.13 -5.21
CA THR A 182 -17.80 -16.45 -5.60
C THR A 182 -17.11 -16.95 -6.87
N HIS A 183 -16.86 -16.06 -7.84
CA HIS A 183 -16.03 -16.40 -9.01
C HIS A 183 -14.64 -16.91 -8.61
N ILE A 184 -13.97 -16.25 -7.66
CA ILE A 184 -12.64 -16.67 -7.17
C ILE A 184 -12.72 -18.02 -6.46
N ALA A 185 -13.72 -18.20 -5.57
CA ALA A 185 -13.92 -19.44 -4.83
C ALA A 185 -14.11 -20.64 -5.77
N LEU A 186 -15.08 -20.54 -6.68
CA LEU A 186 -15.45 -21.62 -7.59
C LEU A 186 -14.33 -21.93 -8.58
N ARG A 187 -13.70 -20.90 -9.17
CA ARG A 187 -12.57 -21.08 -10.06
C ARG A 187 -11.40 -21.79 -9.39
N THR A 188 -11.04 -21.36 -8.18
CA THR A 188 -9.87 -21.90 -7.46
C THR A 188 -10.08 -23.37 -7.13
N VAL A 189 -11.27 -23.71 -6.61
CA VAL A 189 -11.63 -25.11 -6.33
C VAL A 189 -11.68 -25.94 -7.62
N ARG A 190 -12.24 -25.39 -8.70
CA ARG A 190 -12.32 -26.07 -9.99
C ARG A 190 -10.93 -26.44 -10.53
N ARG A 191 -10.02 -25.46 -10.62
CA ARG A 191 -8.64 -25.68 -11.09
C ARG A 191 -7.88 -26.64 -10.19
N PHE A 192 -8.03 -26.51 -8.87
CA PHE A 192 -7.42 -27.44 -7.94
C PHE A 192 -7.89 -28.88 -8.14
N LEU A 193 -9.19 -29.12 -8.33
CA LEU A 193 -9.73 -30.46 -8.57
C LEU A 193 -9.35 -31.03 -9.95
N GLU A 194 -9.08 -30.18 -10.94
CA GLU A 194 -8.57 -30.63 -12.25
C GLU A 194 -7.18 -31.29 -12.13
N ILE A 195 -6.34 -30.78 -11.22
CA ILE A 195 -4.94 -31.22 -11.04
C ILE A 195 -4.82 -32.25 -9.89
N HIS A 196 -5.56 -32.04 -8.80
CA HIS A 196 -5.45 -32.78 -7.54
C HIS A 196 -6.76 -33.46 -7.13
N GLY A 197 -7.67 -33.68 -8.07
CA GLY A 197 -8.97 -34.27 -7.79
C GLY A 197 -8.89 -35.60 -7.05
N GLU A 198 -7.92 -36.45 -7.35
CA GLU A 198 -7.80 -37.80 -6.76
C GLU A 198 -7.68 -37.81 -5.23
N THR A 199 -7.14 -36.76 -4.62
CA THR A 199 -6.94 -36.69 -3.16
C THR A 199 -8.21 -36.30 -2.39
N LEU A 200 -9.20 -35.69 -3.07
CA LEU A 200 -10.43 -35.21 -2.45
C LEU A 200 -11.63 -35.96 -3.01
N GLU A 201 -12.45 -36.49 -2.12
CA GLU A 201 -13.70 -37.17 -2.45
C GLU A 201 -14.86 -36.18 -2.50
N LYS A 202 -14.95 -35.25 -1.54
CA LYS A 202 -16.06 -34.30 -1.44
C LYS A 202 -15.60 -32.89 -1.04
N VAL A 203 -16.14 -31.89 -1.72
CA VAL A 203 -15.99 -30.46 -1.40
C VAL A 203 -17.38 -29.87 -1.24
N VAL A 204 -17.69 -29.44 -0.01
CA VAL A 204 -18.98 -28.85 0.35
C VAL A 204 -18.84 -27.34 0.42
N PHE A 205 -19.64 -26.60 -0.35
CA PHE A 205 -19.83 -25.16 -0.18
C PHE A 205 -21.02 -24.94 0.76
N ALA A 206 -20.73 -24.62 2.03
CA ALA A 206 -21.72 -24.25 3.02
C ALA A 206 -22.06 -22.77 2.90
N VAL A 207 -23.31 -22.48 2.54
CA VAL A 207 -23.82 -21.13 2.27
C VAL A 207 -25.01 -20.79 3.17
N SER A 208 -25.24 -19.50 3.42
CA SER A 208 -26.50 -19.03 4.00
C SER A 208 -27.53 -18.72 2.91
N GLU A 209 -28.73 -18.32 3.32
CA GLU A 209 -29.78 -17.88 2.40
C GLU A 209 -29.34 -16.69 1.54
N LEU A 210 -28.41 -15.86 2.03
CA LEU A 210 -27.91 -14.71 1.29
C LEU A 210 -27.06 -15.11 0.08
N GLU A 211 -26.21 -16.13 0.21
CA GLU A 211 -25.25 -16.50 -0.83
C GLU A 211 -25.73 -17.62 -1.75
N GLU A 212 -26.72 -18.40 -1.33
CA GLU A 212 -27.25 -19.55 -2.06
C GLU A 212 -27.58 -19.21 -3.53
N ALA A 213 -28.31 -18.11 -3.77
CA ALA A 213 -28.71 -17.70 -5.12
C ALA A 213 -27.50 -17.38 -6.03
N THR A 214 -26.47 -16.74 -5.48
CA THR A 214 -25.25 -16.42 -6.23
C THR A 214 -24.45 -17.68 -6.56
N TYR A 215 -24.31 -18.62 -5.62
CA TYR A 215 -23.63 -19.89 -5.87
C TYR A 215 -24.39 -20.73 -6.91
N GLN A 216 -25.71 -20.83 -6.80
CA GLN A 216 -26.54 -21.56 -7.78
C GLN A 216 -26.42 -20.97 -9.19
N LYS A 217 -26.34 -19.63 -9.32
CA LYS A 217 -26.15 -18.93 -10.59
C LYS A 217 -24.78 -19.23 -11.21
N LEU A 218 -23.71 -19.24 -10.41
CA LEU A 218 -22.33 -19.29 -10.91
C LEU A 218 -21.73 -20.70 -11.01
N LEU A 219 -22.23 -21.68 -10.25
CA LEU A 219 -21.75 -23.06 -10.30
C LEU A 219 -21.76 -23.66 -11.71
N PRO A 220 -22.83 -23.50 -12.53
CA PRO A 220 -22.84 -23.93 -13.93
C PRO A 220 -21.67 -23.45 -14.78
N LEU A 221 -21.13 -22.26 -14.47
CA LEU A 221 -20.05 -21.64 -15.26
C LEU A 221 -18.71 -22.37 -15.06
N TYR A 222 -18.48 -22.93 -13.88
CA TYR A 222 -17.23 -23.60 -13.51
C TYR A 222 -17.37 -25.13 -13.44
N PHE A 223 -18.59 -25.60 -13.18
CA PHE A 223 -18.97 -27.01 -13.06
C PHE A 223 -20.22 -27.26 -13.91
N PRO A 224 -20.14 -27.12 -15.25
CA PRO A 224 -21.26 -27.41 -16.13
C PRO A 224 -21.67 -28.86 -15.95
N ARG A 225 -22.97 -29.18 -15.93
CA ARG A 225 -23.50 -30.53 -15.63
C ARG A 225 -23.77 -31.34 -16.89
N SER A 226 -23.83 -30.70 -18.05
CA SER A 226 -23.94 -31.32 -19.37
C SER A 226 -23.13 -30.53 -20.40
N LEU A 227 -22.94 -31.11 -21.59
CA LEU A 227 -22.27 -30.43 -22.71
C LEU A 227 -23.10 -29.22 -23.19
N GLU A 228 -24.42 -29.27 -23.11
CA GLU A 228 -25.27 -28.13 -23.45
C GLU A 228 -25.07 -26.97 -22.47
N GLU A 229 -24.97 -27.27 -21.17
CA GLU A 229 -24.71 -26.25 -20.14
C GLU A 229 -23.30 -25.65 -20.28
N GLU A 230 -22.31 -26.45 -20.66
CA GLU A 230 -20.97 -25.97 -21.00
C GLU A 230 -21.03 -24.90 -22.11
N ILE A 231 -21.72 -25.18 -23.21
CA ILE A 231 -21.86 -24.24 -24.34
C ILE A 231 -22.64 -22.99 -23.92
N GLN A 232 -23.73 -23.15 -23.15
CA GLN A 232 -24.56 -22.04 -22.68
C GLN A 232 -23.83 -21.14 -21.68
N SER A 233 -22.91 -21.70 -20.88
CA SER A 233 -22.17 -20.96 -19.86
C SER A 233 -21.09 -20.04 -20.42
N LEU A 234 -20.54 -20.37 -21.59
CA LEU A 234 -19.40 -19.71 -22.20
C LEU A 234 -19.50 -18.18 -22.33
N PRO A 235 -20.61 -17.59 -22.83
CA PRO A 235 -20.74 -16.14 -22.93
C PRO A 235 -20.86 -15.42 -21.57
N TYR A 236 -21.13 -16.14 -20.49
CA TYR A 236 -21.30 -15.56 -19.14
C TYR A 236 -20.05 -15.68 -18.27
N LEU A 237 -18.96 -16.24 -18.80
CA LEU A 237 -17.69 -16.30 -18.08
C LEU A 237 -17.08 -14.89 -17.90
N PRO A 238 -16.48 -14.59 -16.73
CA PRO A 238 -15.83 -13.30 -16.51
C PRO A 238 -14.57 -13.16 -17.38
N ALA A 239 -14.17 -11.93 -17.66
CA ALA A 239 -12.99 -11.64 -18.48
C ALA A 239 -11.68 -12.19 -17.87
N ASP A 240 -11.54 -12.15 -16.54
CA ASP A 240 -10.48 -12.85 -15.82
C ASP A 240 -10.98 -14.24 -15.41
N ILE A 241 -10.49 -15.27 -16.09
CA ILE A 241 -10.72 -16.69 -15.75
C ILE A 241 -9.55 -17.31 -14.99
N GLY A 242 -8.61 -16.50 -14.49
CA GLY A 242 -7.41 -16.93 -13.78
C GLY A 242 -6.41 -17.73 -14.62
N ASN A 243 -5.26 -18.04 -14.03
CA ASN A 243 -4.26 -18.92 -14.64
C ASN A 243 -4.62 -20.42 -14.42
N ALA A 244 -3.68 -21.33 -14.74
CA ALA A 244 -3.86 -22.78 -14.57
C ALA A 244 -4.18 -23.21 -13.13
N GLU A 245 -3.78 -22.42 -12.13
CA GLU A 245 -4.07 -22.66 -10.71
C GLU A 245 -5.32 -21.90 -10.22
N GLY A 246 -5.93 -21.07 -11.08
CA GLY A 246 -7.07 -20.22 -10.75
C GLY A 246 -6.70 -18.85 -10.15
N GLU A 247 -5.41 -18.51 -10.08
CA GLU A 247 -4.94 -17.21 -9.61
C GLU A 247 -5.36 -16.10 -10.57
N PRO A 248 -5.87 -14.95 -10.07
CA PRO A 248 -6.18 -13.79 -10.90
C PRO A 248 -4.98 -13.34 -11.74
N VAL A 249 -5.16 -13.21 -13.05
CA VAL A 249 -4.07 -12.78 -13.94
C VAL A 249 -3.97 -11.26 -13.93
N VAL A 250 -2.84 -10.74 -13.45
CA VAL A 250 -2.53 -9.30 -13.50
C VAL A 250 -1.49 -9.07 -14.60
N PRO A 251 -1.88 -8.51 -15.77
CA PRO A 251 -0.98 -8.36 -16.92
C PRO A 251 0.29 -7.56 -16.59
N GLU A 252 0.15 -6.56 -15.72
CA GLU A 252 1.24 -5.71 -15.22
C GLU A 252 2.31 -6.48 -14.41
N ARG A 253 2.02 -7.72 -13.98
CA ARG A 253 2.92 -8.58 -13.20
C ARG A 253 3.54 -9.72 -14.01
N GLN A 254 3.18 -9.90 -15.29
CA GLN A 254 3.75 -10.94 -16.12
C GLN A 254 5.17 -10.58 -16.57
N ILE A 255 6.12 -11.50 -16.37
CA ILE A 255 7.50 -11.36 -16.87
C ILE A 255 7.44 -11.56 -18.39
N ARG A 256 7.71 -10.51 -19.17
CA ARG A 256 7.91 -10.64 -20.62
C ARG A 256 9.29 -11.24 -20.86
N ILE A 257 9.34 -12.56 -21.00
CA ILE A 257 10.55 -13.25 -21.46
C ILE A 257 10.48 -13.27 -23.00
N THR A 258 11.21 -12.38 -23.66
CA THR A 258 11.49 -12.52 -25.09
C THR A 258 12.49 -13.65 -25.29
N GLU A 259 12.15 -14.64 -26.11
CA GLU A 259 13.08 -15.71 -26.48
C GLU A 259 14.18 -15.13 -27.38
N LYS A 260 15.40 -15.06 -26.85
CA LYS A 260 16.66 -14.54 -27.45
C LYS A 260 16.81 -13.01 -27.55
N PRO A 261 17.66 -12.39 -26.71
CA PRO A 261 18.24 -11.10 -27.02
C PRO A 261 19.41 -11.31 -28.00
N GLY A 262 19.22 -11.00 -29.29
CA GLY A 262 20.34 -10.75 -30.21
C GLY A 262 20.56 -11.71 -31.38
N VAL A 263 19.55 -11.99 -32.20
CA VAL A 263 19.80 -12.39 -33.60
C VAL A 263 19.23 -11.32 -34.51
N PRO A 264 20.05 -10.65 -35.34
CA PRO A 264 19.54 -9.84 -36.43
C PRO A 264 19.14 -10.79 -37.56
N ASP A 265 17.84 -11.05 -37.71
CA ASP A 265 17.32 -11.60 -38.96
C ASP A 265 17.29 -10.46 -39.97
N ASP A 266 18.34 -10.40 -40.79
CA ASP A 266 18.30 -9.66 -42.05
C ASP A 266 17.54 -10.48 -43.11
N ALA A 267 16.78 -9.75 -43.92
CA ALA A 267 16.12 -10.13 -45.17
C ALA A 267 14.72 -10.78 -45.06
N SER A 268 13.71 -9.98 -44.73
CA SER A 268 12.70 -9.53 -45.71
C SER A 268 11.59 -8.76 -44.99
N ASP A 269 11.56 -7.45 -45.20
CA ASP A 269 10.38 -6.62 -45.49
C ASP A 269 10.63 -5.20 -44.98
N GLU A 270 11.21 -4.40 -45.88
CA GLU A 270 11.05 -2.96 -45.86
C GLU A 270 9.56 -2.65 -45.97
N GLU A 271 8.96 -2.11 -44.91
CA GLU A 271 8.18 -0.88 -45.00
C GLU A 271 7.85 -0.35 -43.60
N GLY A 272 8.60 0.69 -43.21
CA GLY A 272 8.12 1.75 -42.32
C GLY A 272 8.36 1.55 -40.82
N LEU A 273 9.60 1.70 -40.34
CA LEU A 273 9.89 1.98 -38.91
C LEU A 273 11.27 2.65 -38.72
N GLU A 274 11.58 3.70 -39.50
CA GLU A 274 12.83 4.47 -39.34
C GLU A 274 12.77 5.57 -38.26
N ALA A 275 11.72 5.61 -37.42
CA ALA A 275 11.49 6.73 -36.51
C ALA A 275 11.93 6.53 -35.04
N ASP A 276 12.23 5.30 -34.57
CA ASP A 276 12.29 5.05 -33.11
C ASP A 276 13.59 4.42 -32.56
N LEU A 277 14.68 4.39 -33.34
CA LEU A 277 15.98 3.91 -32.86
C LEU A 277 16.80 4.97 -32.09
N SER A 278 16.31 6.20 -31.98
CA SER A 278 16.98 7.27 -31.22
C SER A 278 16.68 7.25 -29.70
N PHE A 279 15.79 6.36 -29.24
CA PHE A 279 15.34 6.31 -27.84
C PHE A 279 15.96 5.16 -27.01
N ILE A 280 16.79 4.31 -27.62
CA ILE A 280 17.47 3.21 -26.92
C ILE A 280 18.70 3.77 -26.19
N GLY A 281 18.46 4.29 -24.98
CA GLY A 281 19.47 4.90 -24.11
C GLY A 281 18.88 5.87 -23.09
N SER A 282 17.62 6.28 -23.27
CA SER A 282 16.90 7.18 -22.36
C SER A 282 16.06 6.44 -21.31
N HIS A 283 15.87 5.12 -21.44
CA HIS A 283 15.10 4.33 -20.49
C HIS A 283 15.82 4.25 -19.14
N ALA A 284 15.08 4.38 -18.03
CA ALA A 284 15.61 4.31 -16.66
C ALA A 284 16.38 3.01 -16.35
N PHE A 285 16.22 1.97 -17.18
CA PHE A 285 16.98 0.73 -17.11
C PHE A 285 18.44 0.87 -17.60
N ALA A 286 18.69 1.76 -18.57
CA ALA A 286 20.04 2.04 -19.10
C ALA A 286 20.81 3.06 -18.25
N ARG A 287 20.09 3.83 -17.42
CA ARG A 287 20.68 4.71 -16.41
C ARG A 287 20.80 3.90 -15.12
N MET A 288 22.01 3.54 -14.72
CA MET A 288 22.32 2.84 -13.45
C MET A 288 21.65 3.51 -12.23
N GLU A 289 20.38 3.23 -11.97
CA GLU A 289 19.69 3.52 -10.73
C GLU A 289 19.70 2.25 -9.87
N GLY A 290 20.25 2.41 -8.66
CA GLY A 290 20.30 1.50 -7.51
C GLY A 290 19.96 0.01 -7.68
N ASP A 291 20.91 -0.84 -7.27
CA ASP A 291 20.75 -2.29 -7.10
C ASP A 291 19.47 -2.68 -6.32
N VAL A 292 18.51 -3.28 -7.04
CA VAL A 292 17.17 -3.67 -6.57
C VAL A 292 17.23 -4.78 -5.51
N ASP A 293 18.27 -5.61 -5.52
CA ASP A 293 18.45 -6.68 -4.53
C ASP A 293 18.94 -6.14 -3.19
N LYS A 294 19.65 -5.00 -3.20
CA LYS A 294 20.00 -4.26 -1.99
C LYS A 294 18.74 -3.74 -1.29
N GLN A 295 17.76 -3.24 -2.05
CA GLN A 295 16.45 -2.83 -1.55
C GLN A 295 15.65 -4.00 -0.97
N ARG A 296 15.65 -5.18 -1.62
CA ARG A 296 14.98 -6.39 -1.09
C ARG A 296 15.59 -6.87 0.22
N ARG A 297 16.92 -6.82 0.38
CA ARG A 297 17.60 -7.17 1.63
C ARG A 297 17.26 -6.21 2.78
N LEU A 298 17.16 -4.90 2.51
CA LEU A 298 16.78 -3.90 3.51
C LEU A 298 15.33 -4.06 3.99
N ILE A 299 14.39 -4.36 3.08
CA ILE A 299 12.98 -4.60 3.41
C ILE A 299 12.81 -5.84 4.31
N LEU A 300 13.57 -6.92 4.04
CA LEU A 300 13.56 -8.14 4.86
C LEU A 300 14.14 -7.93 6.28
N GLN A 301 15.01 -6.93 6.47
CA GLN A 301 15.56 -6.53 7.77
C GLN A 301 14.68 -5.52 8.52
N GLY A 302 13.47 -5.22 8.02
CA GLY A 302 12.55 -4.28 8.65
C GLY A 302 12.91 -2.80 8.43
N GLN A 303 13.85 -2.51 7.53
CA GLN A 303 14.18 -1.15 7.13
C GLN A 303 13.32 -0.74 5.92
N LEU A 304 12.56 0.34 6.07
CA LEU A 304 11.74 0.90 4.99
C LEU A 304 12.65 1.24 3.79
N SER A 305 12.25 0.82 2.58
CA SER A 305 12.92 1.24 1.34
C SER A 305 13.02 2.77 1.28
N GLU A 306 14.10 3.32 0.73
CA GLU A 306 14.32 4.78 0.61
C GLU A 306 13.12 5.49 -0.04
N ALA A 307 12.50 4.88 -1.05
CA ALA A 307 11.29 5.40 -1.69
C ALA A 307 10.07 5.40 -0.76
N ALA A 308 9.96 4.41 0.12
CA ALA A 308 8.90 4.35 1.12
C ALA A 308 9.13 5.37 2.25
N LEU A 309 10.38 5.54 2.68
CA LEU A 309 10.79 6.55 3.65
C LEU A 309 10.50 7.96 3.12
N GLN A 310 10.83 8.24 1.87
CA GLN A 310 10.54 9.52 1.21
C GLN A 310 9.03 9.76 1.07
N LYS A 311 8.25 8.73 0.72
CA LYS A 311 6.79 8.82 0.65
C LYS A 311 6.14 9.04 2.02
N GLN A 312 6.69 8.45 3.08
CA GLN A 312 6.25 8.69 4.45
C GLN A 312 6.61 10.09 4.92
N HIS A 313 7.82 10.56 4.62
CA HIS A 313 8.29 11.92 4.90
C HIS A 313 7.38 12.95 4.23
N GLN A 314 7.05 12.77 2.94
CA GLN A 314 6.10 13.63 2.22
C GLN A 314 4.71 13.67 2.87
N ARG A 315 4.19 12.52 3.31
CA ARG A 315 2.88 12.45 4.00
C ARG A 315 2.92 13.20 5.33
N ASN A 316 4.00 13.04 6.09
CA ASN A 316 4.19 13.75 7.36
C ASN A 316 4.26 15.25 7.11
N TYR A 317 5.05 15.70 6.13
CA TYR A 317 5.15 17.11 5.75
C TYR A 317 3.78 17.69 5.33
N ASN A 318 3.01 16.97 4.50
CA ASN A 318 1.66 17.42 4.11
C ASN A 318 0.72 17.61 5.32
N ARG A 319 0.87 16.77 6.36
CA ARG A 319 0.12 16.94 7.61
C ARG A 319 0.51 18.22 8.34
N TRP A 320 1.81 18.51 8.45
CA TRP A 320 2.30 19.77 9.03
C TRP A 320 1.81 20.98 8.24
N LEU A 321 1.80 20.90 6.91
CA LEU A 321 1.30 21.97 6.04
C LEU A 321 -0.20 22.22 6.22
N CYS A 322 -1.02 21.15 6.33
CA CYS A 322 -2.43 21.29 6.64
C CYS A 322 -2.66 21.97 8.00
N GLN A 323 -1.89 21.58 9.01
CA GLN A 323 -1.96 22.20 10.34
C GLN A 323 -1.56 23.68 10.30
N ALA A 324 -0.48 24.01 9.59
CA ALA A 324 0.02 25.37 9.43
C ALA A 324 -0.95 26.30 8.68
N ARG A 325 -1.89 25.74 7.90
CA ARG A 325 -2.96 26.51 7.22
C ARG A 325 -4.22 26.66 8.07
N ALA A 326 -4.40 25.81 9.08
CA ALA A 326 -5.60 25.80 9.92
C ALA A 326 -5.42 26.63 11.20
N GLU A 327 -4.18 26.74 11.69
CA GLU A 327 -3.86 27.40 12.95
C GLU A 327 -3.67 28.92 12.77
N ASP A 328 -4.05 29.70 13.78
CA ASP A 328 -3.77 31.14 13.82
C ASP A 328 -2.33 31.39 14.27
N LEU A 329 -1.56 32.01 13.38
CA LEU A 329 -0.12 32.28 13.51
C LEU A 329 0.19 33.78 13.53
N SER A 330 -0.83 34.62 13.75
CA SER A 330 -0.72 36.08 13.74
C SER A 330 0.20 36.61 14.84
N ASP A 331 0.22 35.94 16.00
CA ASP A 331 1.12 36.17 17.12
C ASP A 331 2.60 36.05 16.70
N ILE A 332 2.95 34.96 16.00
CA ILE A 332 4.31 34.74 15.49
C ILE A 332 4.63 35.70 14.34
N ALA A 333 3.68 35.96 13.44
CA ALA A 333 3.87 36.89 12.33
C ALA A 333 4.19 38.31 12.81
N SER A 334 3.60 38.75 13.93
CA SER A 334 3.82 40.08 14.51
C SER A 334 5.27 40.33 14.94
N LEU A 335 6.04 39.27 15.20
CA LEU A 335 7.45 39.36 15.58
C LEU A 335 8.34 39.85 14.43
N LYS A 336 7.88 39.76 13.18
CA LYS A 336 8.70 40.06 11.97
C LYS A 336 10.05 39.32 11.99
N ALA A 337 10.03 38.08 12.45
CA ALA A 337 11.23 37.24 12.56
C ALA A 337 11.61 36.56 11.24
N LEU A 338 10.64 36.36 10.34
CA LEU A 338 10.84 35.78 9.02
C LEU A 338 10.01 36.57 8.00
N TYR A 339 10.63 37.03 6.93
CA TYR A 339 9.93 37.73 5.85
C TYR A 339 10.62 37.56 4.50
N GLN A 340 9.84 37.67 3.43
CA GLN A 340 10.36 37.72 2.07
C GLN A 340 10.79 39.15 1.74
N THR A 341 11.94 39.27 1.09
CA THR A 341 12.39 40.52 0.48
C THR A 341 12.57 40.31 -1.03
N GLY A 342 13.27 41.21 -1.73
CA GLY A 342 13.42 41.21 -3.18
C GLY A 342 14.17 39.99 -3.73
N VAL A 343 14.98 40.23 -4.76
CA VAL A 343 15.76 39.19 -5.44
C VAL A 343 17.25 39.44 -5.36
N ASP A 344 18.04 38.37 -5.39
CA ASP A 344 19.49 38.49 -5.47
C ASP A 344 19.98 38.81 -6.90
N ASN A 345 21.30 38.95 -7.08
CA ASN A 345 21.91 39.22 -8.38
C ASN A 345 21.61 38.14 -9.46
N CYS A 346 21.12 36.97 -9.07
CA CYS A 346 20.74 35.88 -9.95
C CYS A 346 19.21 35.76 -10.14
N GLY A 347 18.42 36.70 -9.61
CA GLY A 347 16.96 36.69 -9.69
C GLY A 347 16.27 35.69 -8.74
N ARG A 348 16.99 35.16 -7.74
CA ARG A 348 16.45 34.21 -6.75
C ARG A 348 15.78 34.97 -5.60
N THR A 349 14.67 34.45 -5.10
CA THR A 349 13.95 35.07 -3.97
C THR A 349 14.82 35.08 -2.72
N VAL A 350 14.89 36.23 -2.06
CA VAL A 350 15.63 36.40 -0.81
C VAL A 350 14.67 36.32 0.36
N MET A 351 14.95 35.40 1.29
CA MET A 351 14.25 35.27 2.56
C MET A 351 15.13 35.78 3.69
N VAL A 352 14.57 36.57 4.59
CA VAL A 352 15.28 37.12 5.73
C VAL A 352 14.76 36.50 7.01
N VAL A 353 15.68 36.06 7.87
CA VAL A 353 15.42 35.63 9.25
C VAL A 353 16.17 36.53 10.21
N VAL A 354 15.45 37.11 11.17
CA VAL A 354 16.00 38.04 12.16
C VAL A 354 16.07 37.33 13.51
N GLY A 355 17.27 36.91 13.91
CA GLY A 355 17.47 36.13 15.15
C GLY A 355 17.01 36.88 16.41
N ARG A 356 17.27 38.20 16.49
CA ARG A 356 16.87 39.05 17.62
C ARG A 356 15.35 39.03 17.88
N ASN A 357 14.57 38.85 16.82
CA ASN A 357 13.11 38.90 16.88
C ASN A 357 12.47 37.56 17.26
N ILE A 358 13.28 36.54 17.61
CA ILE A 358 12.80 35.23 18.03
C ILE A 358 13.02 35.09 19.55
N PRO A 359 12.04 35.44 20.40
CA PRO A 359 12.16 35.26 21.85
C PRO A 359 11.78 33.82 22.23
N VAL A 360 12.75 32.90 22.17
CA VAL A 360 12.56 31.44 22.32
C VAL A 360 11.88 31.05 23.63
N THR A 361 12.06 31.82 24.70
CA THR A 361 11.45 31.54 26.02
C THR A 361 9.98 31.95 26.13
N LEU A 362 9.47 32.79 25.22
CA LEU A 362 8.13 33.39 25.30
C LEU A 362 7.17 32.87 24.22
N ILE A 363 7.70 32.26 23.16
CA ILE A 363 6.90 31.81 22.02
C ILE A 363 6.72 30.29 22.06
N ASP A 364 5.59 29.85 21.51
CA ASP A 364 5.40 28.44 21.20
C ASP A 364 6.26 28.06 19.99
N MET A 365 7.26 27.22 20.25
CA MET A 365 8.18 26.75 19.22
C MET A 365 7.49 25.88 18.15
N GLU A 366 6.37 25.22 18.46
CA GLU A 366 5.60 24.46 17.49
C GLU A 366 4.86 25.40 16.53
N LYS A 367 4.25 26.47 17.04
CA LYS A 367 3.68 27.54 16.20
C LYS A 367 4.74 28.23 15.34
N ALA A 368 5.94 28.46 15.89
CA ALA A 368 7.05 29.03 15.11
C ALA A 368 7.46 28.11 13.94
N LEU A 369 7.48 26.79 14.16
CA LEU A 369 7.71 25.79 13.11
C LEU A 369 6.60 25.82 12.04
N LEU A 370 5.33 25.89 12.45
CA LEU A 370 4.19 25.96 11.53
C LEU A 370 4.22 27.25 10.71
N TYR A 371 4.53 28.38 11.31
CA TYR A 371 4.69 29.66 10.61
C TYR A 371 5.81 29.62 9.58
N PHE A 372 6.96 29.04 9.94
CA PHE A 372 8.05 28.84 8.98
C PHE A 372 7.59 27.99 7.79
N ILE A 373 6.91 26.86 8.02
CA ILE A 373 6.41 26.00 6.95
C ILE A 373 5.40 26.76 6.08
N HIS A 374 4.46 27.49 6.69
CA HIS A 374 3.44 28.27 6.00
C HIS A 374 4.04 29.28 5.03
N VAL A 375 5.00 30.09 5.48
CA VAL A 375 5.65 31.12 4.67
C VAL A 375 6.54 30.49 3.60
N MET A 376 7.31 29.46 3.95
CA MET A 376 8.33 28.94 3.05
C MET A 376 7.81 27.93 2.01
N ASP A 377 6.63 27.31 2.21
CA ASP A 377 6.14 26.19 1.36
C ASP A 377 6.08 26.53 -0.14
N HIS A 378 5.63 27.75 -0.45
CA HIS A 378 5.51 28.26 -1.81
C HIS A 378 6.83 28.82 -2.36
N ILE A 379 7.69 29.33 -1.49
CA ILE A 379 8.98 29.93 -1.85
C ILE A 379 10.00 28.85 -2.17
N ALA A 380 10.05 27.81 -1.33
CA ALA A 380 10.94 26.66 -1.48
C ALA A 380 10.65 25.80 -2.71
N VAL A 381 9.61 26.10 -3.50
CA VAL A 381 9.36 25.48 -4.82
C VAL A 381 10.39 25.94 -5.85
N LYS A 382 10.88 27.19 -5.74
CA LYS A 382 11.90 27.78 -6.62
C LYS A 382 13.22 27.92 -5.88
N GLU A 383 14.30 28.20 -6.62
CA GLU A 383 15.60 28.49 -6.03
C GLU A 383 15.55 29.77 -5.21
N TYR A 384 16.07 29.72 -3.98
CA TYR A 384 16.01 30.84 -3.04
C TYR A 384 17.31 30.96 -2.23
N VAL A 385 17.47 32.14 -1.64
CA VAL A 385 18.58 32.49 -0.74
C VAL A 385 17.99 32.85 0.63
N LEU A 386 18.67 32.44 1.69
CA LEU A 386 18.29 32.77 3.06
C LEU A 386 19.35 33.68 3.69
N VAL A 387 18.94 34.77 4.30
CA VAL A 387 19.80 35.70 5.03
C VAL A 387 19.41 35.65 6.49
N TYR A 388 20.33 35.22 7.36
CA TYR A 388 20.13 35.16 8.80
C TYR A 388 20.91 36.28 9.49
N PHE A 389 20.21 37.22 10.11
CA PHE A 389 20.81 38.27 10.91
C PHE A 389 20.97 37.80 12.36
N HIS A 390 22.22 37.59 12.78
CA HIS A 390 22.57 37.23 14.15
C HIS A 390 22.89 38.45 15.04
N THR A 391 22.78 39.65 14.47
CA THR A 391 23.05 40.93 15.13
C THR A 391 22.27 41.07 16.44
N LEU A 392 22.99 41.36 17.53
CA LEU A 392 22.41 41.58 18.87
C LEU A 392 21.51 40.44 19.38
N THR A 393 21.85 39.19 19.04
CA THR A 393 21.18 38.02 19.61
C THR A 393 21.77 37.64 20.97
N ASN A 394 20.91 37.35 21.94
CA ASN A 394 21.30 36.92 23.29
C ASN A 394 20.98 35.44 23.51
N ASP A 395 21.32 34.90 24.68
CA ASP A 395 21.05 33.49 25.03
C ASP A 395 19.55 33.14 24.96
N TYR A 396 18.65 34.10 25.20
CA TYR A 396 17.19 33.94 25.08
C TYR A 396 16.68 33.85 23.62
N ASN A 397 17.53 34.16 22.64
CA ASN A 397 17.21 34.13 21.21
C ASN A 397 17.82 32.92 20.49
N GLN A 398 18.61 32.11 21.20
CA GLN A 398 19.27 30.96 20.60
C GLN A 398 18.28 29.80 20.48
N LEU A 399 18.10 29.35 19.24
CA LEU A 399 17.29 28.17 18.94
C LEU A 399 18.01 26.92 19.48
N ASP A 400 17.28 26.08 20.21
CA ASP A 400 17.82 24.79 20.66
C ASP A 400 18.21 23.91 19.47
N SER A 401 19.30 23.15 19.63
CA SER A 401 19.79 22.20 18.63
C SER A 401 18.72 21.15 18.30
N ASN A 402 17.89 20.76 19.28
CA ASN A 402 16.77 19.84 19.04
C ASN A 402 15.70 20.46 18.14
N PHE A 403 15.41 21.75 18.31
CA PHE A 403 14.47 22.46 17.46
C PHE A 403 14.98 22.58 16.02
N LEU A 404 16.25 22.96 15.85
CA LEU A 404 16.87 23.04 14.52
C LEU A 404 16.90 21.68 13.82
N LYS A 405 17.16 20.60 14.56
CA LYS A 405 17.08 19.24 14.04
C LYS A 405 15.63 18.88 13.65
N LYS A 406 14.65 19.16 14.51
CA LYS A 406 13.22 18.93 14.22
C LYS A 406 12.79 19.70 12.97
N LEU A 407 13.18 20.97 12.83
CA LEU A 407 12.92 21.78 11.64
C LEU A 407 13.51 21.11 10.39
N TYR A 408 14.78 20.73 10.43
CA TYR A 408 15.44 20.05 9.30
C TYR A 408 14.80 18.70 8.94
N ASP A 409 14.35 17.95 9.94
CA ASP A 409 13.72 16.63 9.77
C ASP A 409 12.27 16.74 9.31
N VAL A 410 11.54 17.80 9.66
CA VAL A 410 10.16 18.02 9.23
C VAL A 410 10.08 18.56 7.82
N VAL A 411 10.99 19.47 7.47
CA VAL A 411 10.96 20.22 6.23
C VAL A 411 11.28 19.32 5.03
N ASP A 412 10.45 19.41 3.98
CA ASP A 412 10.53 18.58 2.77
C ASP A 412 11.87 18.75 2.01
N ALA A 413 12.26 17.74 1.25
CA ALA A 413 13.50 17.71 0.47
C ALA A 413 13.66 18.90 -0.48
N LYS A 414 12.54 19.48 -0.95
CA LYS A 414 12.53 20.66 -1.83
C LYS A 414 13.25 21.88 -1.23
N TYR A 415 13.13 22.10 0.08
CA TYR A 415 13.78 23.22 0.75
C TYR A 415 15.30 23.10 0.70
N LYS A 416 15.80 21.88 0.97
CA LYS A 416 17.23 21.58 0.99
C LYS A 416 17.83 21.68 -0.40
N ARG A 417 17.10 21.20 -1.41
CA ARG A 417 17.52 21.19 -2.82
C ARG A 417 17.59 22.60 -3.40
N ASN A 418 16.59 23.42 -3.11
CA ASN A 418 16.42 24.73 -3.74
C ASN A 418 17.09 25.89 -2.98
N LEU A 419 17.48 25.69 -1.72
CA LEU A 419 18.34 26.64 -1.01
C LEU A 419 19.72 26.70 -1.68
N LYS A 420 20.12 27.87 -2.18
CA LYS A 420 21.41 28.08 -2.83
C LYS A 420 22.49 28.61 -1.91
N ALA A 421 22.14 29.59 -1.08
CA ALA A 421 23.05 30.21 -0.14
C ALA A 421 22.30 30.55 1.14
N LEU A 422 22.99 30.36 2.27
CA LEU A 422 22.61 30.86 3.58
C LEU A 422 23.66 31.89 4.03
N TYR A 423 23.34 33.17 3.94
CA TYR A 423 24.20 34.24 4.42
C TYR A 423 23.97 34.45 5.91
N PHE A 424 24.99 34.19 6.72
CA PHE A 424 24.95 34.37 8.16
C PHE A 424 25.66 35.68 8.50
N VAL A 425 24.88 36.72 8.79
CA VAL A 425 25.37 38.09 8.98
C VAL A 425 25.67 38.37 10.45
N HIS A 426 26.82 38.98 10.70
CA HIS A 426 27.40 39.25 12.03
C HIS A 426 27.52 38.01 12.92
N PRO A 427 28.21 36.95 12.44
CA PRO A 427 28.40 35.74 13.22
C PRO A 427 29.35 35.96 14.41
N THR A 428 28.96 35.51 15.59
CA THR A 428 29.83 35.48 16.77
C THR A 428 30.69 34.21 16.75
N PHE A 429 31.80 34.17 17.51
CA PHE A 429 32.61 32.94 17.63
C PHE A 429 31.75 31.75 18.09
N ARG A 430 30.86 31.97 19.06
CA ARG A 430 29.91 30.95 19.54
C ARG A 430 28.93 30.51 18.45
N SER A 431 28.42 31.43 17.64
CA SER A 431 27.49 31.07 16.56
C SER A 431 28.19 30.35 15.40
N LYS A 432 29.43 30.72 15.06
CA LYS A 432 30.25 29.99 14.07
C LYS A 432 30.50 28.55 14.53
N VAL A 433 30.88 28.37 15.80
CA VAL A 433 31.10 27.04 16.39
C VAL A 433 29.79 26.24 16.42
N SER A 434 28.69 26.83 16.88
CA SER A 434 27.37 26.16 16.92
C SER A 434 26.88 25.77 15.52
N ALA A 435 26.96 26.68 14.54
CA ALA A 435 26.61 26.40 13.15
C ALA A 435 27.53 25.34 12.53
N TRP A 436 28.83 25.34 12.87
CA TRP A 436 29.77 24.30 12.46
C TRP A 436 29.44 22.94 13.06
N PHE A 437 29.10 22.86 14.36
CA PHE A 437 28.66 21.62 14.99
C PHE A 437 27.35 21.10 14.37
N PHE A 438 26.36 21.97 14.18
CA PHE A 438 25.09 21.62 13.55
C PHE A 438 25.28 21.12 12.11
N THR A 439 26.06 21.81 11.29
CA THR A 439 26.30 21.41 9.89
C THR A 439 27.23 20.20 9.75
N THR A 440 28.23 20.04 10.63
CA THR A 440 29.20 18.94 10.52
C THR A 440 28.65 17.63 11.05
N PHE A 441 27.91 17.65 12.16
CA PHE A 441 27.46 16.42 12.84
C PHE A 441 25.97 16.13 12.66
N THR A 442 25.15 17.11 12.25
CA THR A 442 23.69 16.92 12.12
C THR A 442 23.21 16.95 10.66
N VAL A 443 23.76 17.83 9.83
CA VAL A 443 23.21 18.11 8.49
C VAL A 443 24.28 18.10 7.39
N SER A 444 24.48 16.93 6.77
CA SER A 444 25.33 16.82 5.58
C SER A 444 24.73 17.59 4.39
N GLY A 445 25.50 18.52 3.80
CA GLY A 445 25.12 19.27 2.59
C GLY A 445 24.64 20.72 2.78
N LEU A 446 24.48 21.20 4.01
CA LEU A 446 24.24 22.63 4.28
C LEU A 446 25.55 23.41 4.46
N LYS A 447 26.61 22.75 4.93
CA LYS A 447 27.91 23.36 5.27
C LYS A 447 28.48 24.22 4.13
N ASP A 448 28.45 23.70 2.91
CA ASP A 448 29.03 24.37 1.73
C ASP A 448 28.16 25.53 1.22
N LYS A 449 26.94 25.66 1.75
CA LYS A 449 25.99 26.74 1.42
C LYS A 449 26.02 27.88 2.44
N ILE A 450 26.70 27.71 3.59
CA ILE A 450 26.77 28.74 4.62
C ILE A 450 27.90 29.71 4.29
N HIS A 451 27.54 30.97 4.12
CA HIS A 451 28.48 32.07 3.93
C HIS A 451 28.43 32.97 5.14
N TYR A 452 29.53 33.02 5.89
CA TYR A 452 29.68 33.93 7.02
C TYR A 452 30.03 35.31 6.51
N VAL A 453 29.22 36.30 6.87
CA VAL A 453 29.32 37.68 6.41
C VAL A 453 29.59 38.57 7.63
N GLU A 454 30.75 39.20 7.67
CA GLU A 454 31.18 40.03 8.81
C GLU A 454 30.77 41.50 8.65
N SER A 455 30.52 41.95 7.41
CA SER A 455 29.98 43.28 7.12
C SER A 455 28.88 43.25 6.07
N LEU A 456 27.95 44.19 6.15
CA LEU A 456 26.87 44.28 5.15
C LEU A 456 27.40 44.59 3.74
N GLN A 457 28.56 45.21 3.59
CA GLN A 457 29.18 45.44 2.28
C GLN A 457 29.48 44.12 1.54
N GLN A 458 29.89 43.08 2.28
CA GLN A 458 30.10 41.75 1.72
C GLN A 458 28.76 41.12 1.28
N LEU A 459 27.68 41.35 2.04
CA LEU A 459 26.33 40.92 1.65
C LEU A 459 25.88 41.60 0.36
N PHE A 460 26.17 42.89 0.21
CA PHE A 460 25.78 43.68 -0.96
C PHE A 460 26.50 43.29 -2.26
N THR A 461 27.60 42.54 -2.16
CA THR A 461 28.24 41.95 -3.32
C THR A 461 27.36 40.86 -3.96
N ALA A 462 26.50 40.22 -3.16
CA ALA A 462 25.60 39.15 -3.61
C ALA A 462 24.14 39.60 -3.80
N ILE A 463 23.67 40.58 -3.02
CA ILE A 463 22.28 41.04 -3.01
C ILE A 463 22.27 42.57 -3.07
N PRO A 464 21.65 43.21 -4.08
CA PRO A 464 21.61 44.66 -4.16
C PRO A 464 20.94 45.29 -2.93
N PRO A 465 21.42 46.44 -2.43
CA PRO A 465 20.86 47.07 -1.23
C PRO A 465 19.38 47.47 -1.41
N GLU A 466 18.93 47.75 -2.64
CA GLU A 466 17.52 48.06 -2.94
C GLU A 466 16.61 46.84 -2.85
N GLN A 467 17.18 45.63 -2.91
CA GLN A 467 16.45 44.37 -2.92
C GLN A 467 16.37 43.70 -1.54
N ILE A 468 16.96 44.31 -0.50
CA ILE A 468 16.95 43.77 0.86
C ILE A 468 16.46 44.80 1.88
N ASP A 469 15.37 44.47 2.55
CA ASP A 469 14.86 45.26 3.67
C ASP A 469 15.65 44.93 4.94
N LEU A 470 16.51 45.87 5.36
CA LEU A 470 17.40 45.72 6.50
C LEU A 470 16.78 46.29 7.78
N PRO A 471 16.72 45.53 8.88
CA PRO A 471 16.27 46.07 10.15
C PRO A 471 17.19 47.22 10.61
N PRO A 472 16.65 48.36 11.12
CA PRO A 472 17.44 49.55 11.46
C PRO A 472 18.60 49.27 12.42
N PHE A 473 18.37 48.42 13.42
CA PHE A 473 19.40 48.06 14.40
C PHE A 473 20.57 47.26 13.80
N VAL A 474 20.38 46.62 12.64
CA VAL A 474 21.46 45.91 11.94
C VAL A 474 22.39 46.91 11.26
N LEU A 475 21.81 47.95 10.64
CA LEU A 475 22.56 49.04 10.03
C LEU A 475 23.37 49.82 11.08
N GLU A 476 22.74 50.15 12.21
CA GLU A 476 23.41 50.84 13.33
C GLU A 476 24.59 50.04 13.90
N TYR A 477 24.41 48.71 14.03
CA TYR A 477 25.46 47.83 14.52
C TYR A 477 26.62 47.71 13.53
N ASP A 478 26.33 47.49 12.25
CA ASP A 478 27.34 47.38 11.20
C ASP A 478 28.14 48.70 11.06
N ALA A 479 27.46 49.85 11.11
CA ALA A 479 28.11 51.16 11.08
C ALA A 479 29.04 51.40 12.28
N ARG A 480 28.71 50.82 13.45
CA ARG A 480 29.54 50.91 14.65
C ARG A 480 30.78 50.03 14.58
N GLU A 481 30.65 48.80 14.09
CA GLU A 481 31.73 47.81 14.07
C GLU A 481 32.64 47.95 12.85
N ASN A 482 32.07 48.22 11.67
CA ASN A 482 32.77 48.24 10.38
C ASN A 482 32.95 49.66 9.79
N GLY A 483 32.40 50.69 10.46
CA GLY A 483 32.46 52.09 10.04
C GLY A 483 31.28 52.49 9.12
N PRO A 484 31.03 53.80 8.94
CA PRO A 484 29.92 54.28 8.13
C PRO A 484 30.12 53.96 6.64
N TYR A 485 29.01 53.69 5.95
CA TYR A 485 28.98 53.57 4.50
C TYR A 485 29.51 54.84 3.83
N TYR A 486 30.70 54.79 3.25
CA TYR A 486 31.04 55.72 2.17
C TYR A 486 30.34 55.23 0.91
N SER A 487 29.04 55.54 0.78
CA SER A 487 28.39 55.42 -0.51
C SER A 487 28.95 56.52 -1.42
N SER A 488 29.66 56.11 -2.46
CA SER A 488 29.81 56.94 -3.66
C SER A 488 28.47 56.98 -4.38
N TYR A 489 27.48 57.68 -3.81
CA TYR A 489 26.38 58.21 -4.61
C TYR A 489 26.98 59.34 -5.46
N PRO A 490 26.85 59.33 -6.79
CA PRO A 490 27.03 60.57 -7.53
C PRO A 490 25.99 61.57 -7.01
N PRO A 491 26.34 62.86 -6.87
CA PRO A 491 25.38 63.86 -6.44
C PRO A 491 24.21 63.86 -7.42
N SER A 492 23.00 63.90 -6.87
CA SER A 492 21.79 64.23 -7.61
C SER A 492 22.06 65.46 -8.49
N PRO A 493 21.78 65.42 -9.80
CA PRO A 493 21.78 66.65 -10.57
C PRO A 493 20.59 67.49 -10.08
N ASP A 494 20.90 68.71 -9.66
CA ASP A 494 19.96 69.72 -9.20
C ASP A 494 18.85 70.04 -10.22
N LEU A 495 17.71 70.48 -9.66
CA LEU A 495 16.55 71.21 -10.24
C LEU A 495 15.42 70.42 -10.91
#